data_AF-A0A2E4J5J3-F1
#
_entry.id   AF-A0A2E4J5J3-F1
#
_cell.length_a   1.000
_cell.length_b   1.000
_cell.length_c   1.000
_cell.angle_alpha   90.00
_cell.angle_beta   90.00
_cell.angle_gamma   90.00
#
_symmetry.space_group_name_H-M   'P 1'
#
loop_
_entity.id
_entity.type
_entity.pdbx_description
1 polymer ?
#
loop_
_entity_poly.entity_id
_entity_poly.type
_entity_poly.pdbx_seq_one_letter_code
_entity_poly.pdbx_strand_id
1 'polypeptide(L)'
;MKKIMILLIIPFLSFGQTPITGCSDPSACNYDPTVNIPTNAVSCEYVTCVGCMSSNACNYDPNANIAGGCTYPNDCGSCSGDLSCVGCDGVPNSGLVNDSCG
;
A
#
# COMPACT_ATOMS: atom_id res chain seq x y z
N MET A 1 -27.31 -16.64 -58.98
CA MET A 1 -27.54 -15.58 -57.98
C MET A 1 -27.36 -16.15 -56.58
N LYS A 2 -26.34 -15.68 -55.85
CA LYS A 2 -26.29 -15.41 -54.40
C LYS A 2 -24.84 -15.48 -53.90
N LYS A 3 -24.23 -14.28 -53.93
CA LYS A 3 -23.18 -13.74 -53.06
C LYS A 3 -21.92 -14.61 -52.89
N ILE A 4 -20.97 -14.34 -53.79
CA ILE A 4 -19.54 -14.46 -53.55
C ILE A 4 -19.22 -13.62 -52.30
N MET A 5 -19.15 -14.27 -51.15
CA MET A 5 -18.56 -13.72 -49.93
C MET A 5 -17.05 -13.89 -50.10
N ILE A 6 -16.39 -12.90 -50.72
CA ILE A 6 -14.94 -12.78 -50.63
C ILE A 6 -14.66 -12.41 -49.18
N LEU A 7 -14.58 -13.42 -48.32
CA LEU A 7 -13.96 -13.31 -47.01
C LEU A 7 -12.47 -13.15 -47.32
N LEU A 8 -12.03 -11.90 -47.40
CA LEU A 8 -10.66 -11.52 -47.69
C LEU A 8 -9.75 -12.25 -46.70
N ILE A 9 -9.06 -13.26 -47.22
CA ILE A 9 -7.90 -13.90 -46.64
C ILE A 9 -6.79 -12.84 -46.68
N ILE A 10 -6.80 -11.92 -45.74
CA ILE A 10 -5.62 -11.13 -45.45
C ILE A 10 -5.00 -11.76 -44.20
N PRO A 11 -3.80 -12.36 -44.28
CA PRO A 11 -3.12 -12.93 -43.13
C PRO A 11 -2.51 -11.78 -42.33
N PHE A 12 -3.35 -10.99 -41.67
CA PHE A 12 -2.90 -9.98 -40.73
C PHE A 12 -3.33 -10.38 -39.34
N LEU A 13 -2.40 -11.06 -38.67
CA LEU A 13 -1.98 -10.82 -37.29
C LEU A 13 -2.47 -9.47 -36.74
N SER A 14 -3.76 -9.33 -36.44
CA SER A 14 -4.24 -8.28 -35.56
C SER A 14 -4.04 -8.80 -34.14
N PHE A 15 -2.77 -8.92 -33.72
CA PHE A 15 -2.46 -8.93 -32.29
C PHE A 15 -2.62 -7.49 -31.79
N GLY A 16 -3.83 -6.96 -31.83
CA GLY A 16 -4.22 -5.74 -31.15
C GLY A 16 -4.36 -6.00 -29.65
N GLN A 17 -3.37 -6.63 -29.03
CA GLN A 17 -3.36 -6.75 -27.59
C GLN A 17 -2.95 -5.39 -27.05
N THR A 18 -3.89 -4.67 -26.46
CA THR A 18 -3.59 -3.43 -25.73
C THR A 18 -2.51 -3.77 -24.70
N PRO A 19 -1.35 -3.07 -24.69
CA PRO A 19 -0.33 -3.29 -23.68
C PRO A 19 -0.95 -3.03 -22.31
N ILE A 20 -1.08 -4.08 -21.50
CA ILE A 20 -1.52 -3.94 -20.11
C ILE A 20 -0.25 -3.65 -19.31
N THR A 21 -0.19 -2.44 -18.75
CA THR A 21 0.94 -1.95 -17.95
C THR A 21 0.72 -2.32 -16.49
N GLY A 22 1.76 -2.84 -15.83
CA GLY A 22 1.72 -3.28 -14.43
C GLY A 22 2.91 -4.20 -14.14
N CYS A 23 2.96 -4.76 -12.94
CA CYS A 23 3.96 -5.77 -12.56
C CYS A 23 3.32 -7.16 -12.48
N SER A 24 4.02 -8.18 -12.99
CA SER A 24 3.58 -9.58 -12.89
C SER A 24 4.02 -10.29 -11.60
N ASP A 25 4.83 -9.63 -10.77
CA ASP A 25 5.25 -10.11 -9.44
C ASP A 25 4.15 -9.83 -8.40
N PRO A 26 3.54 -10.85 -7.79
CA PRO A 26 2.53 -10.69 -6.73
C PRO A 26 3.03 -9.93 -5.49
N SER A 27 4.34 -9.78 -5.34
CA SER A 27 4.97 -9.07 -4.23
C SER A 27 5.09 -7.56 -4.49
N ALA A 28 4.77 -7.09 -5.69
CA ALA A 28 4.85 -5.68 -6.05
C ALA A 28 3.56 -4.91 -5.72
N CYS A 29 3.72 -3.64 -5.35
CA CYS A 29 2.63 -2.71 -5.08
C CYS A 29 1.77 -2.42 -6.31
N ASN A 30 2.34 -2.54 -7.51
CA ASN A 30 1.65 -2.41 -8.79
C ASN A 30 1.39 -3.77 -9.45
N TYR A 31 1.21 -4.84 -8.66
CA TYR A 31 0.84 -6.16 -9.17
C TYR A 31 -0.46 -6.10 -9.97
N ASP A 32 -0.41 -6.61 -11.20
CA ASP A 32 -1.58 -6.82 -12.04
C ASP A 32 -1.46 -8.20 -12.73
N PRO A 33 -2.35 -9.17 -12.41
CA PRO A 33 -2.32 -10.51 -13.00
C PRO A 33 -2.66 -10.53 -14.50
N THR A 34 -3.13 -9.42 -15.07
CA THR A 34 -3.52 -9.31 -16.48
C THR A 34 -2.42 -8.77 -17.39
N VAL A 35 -1.24 -8.43 -16.82
CA VAL A 35 -0.06 -8.01 -17.57
C VAL A 35 0.32 -9.06 -18.61
N ASN A 36 0.35 -8.64 -19.86
CA ASN A 36 0.53 -9.49 -21.04
C ASN A 36 1.78 -9.15 -21.85
N ILE A 37 2.52 -8.11 -21.43
CA ILE A 37 3.77 -7.71 -22.06
C ILE A 37 4.90 -7.84 -21.05
N PRO A 38 5.90 -8.72 -21.30
CA PRO A 38 7.12 -8.79 -20.51
C PRO A 38 8.09 -7.68 -20.94
N THR A 39 7.63 -6.42 -21.01
CA THR A 39 8.55 -5.31 -21.21
C THR A 39 9.07 -4.88 -19.85
N ASN A 40 10.39 -4.97 -19.72
CA ASN A 40 11.26 -4.30 -18.77
C ASN A 40 11.11 -2.75 -18.75
N ALA A 41 10.04 -2.20 -19.32
CA ALA A 41 9.68 -0.79 -19.30
C ALA A 41 8.77 -0.41 -18.13
N VAL A 42 8.11 -1.38 -17.47
CA VAL A 42 7.36 -1.15 -16.23
C VAL A 42 8.18 -1.70 -15.07
N SER A 43 8.65 -0.81 -14.19
CA SER A 43 9.28 -1.22 -12.93
C SER A 43 8.22 -1.77 -11.99
N CYS A 44 8.51 -2.92 -11.40
CA CYS A 44 7.77 -3.36 -10.22
C CYS A 44 8.09 -2.39 -9.08
N GLU A 45 7.04 -1.77 -8.53
CA GLU A 45 7.14 -0.85 -7.41
C GLU A 45 7.02 -1.66 -6.13
N TYR A 46 7.96 -1.50 -5.20
CA TYR A 46 7.96 -2.25 -3.94
C TYR A 46 7.92 -1.33 -2.71
N VAL A 47 7.76 -0.02 -2.91
CA VAL A 47 7.89 0.98 -1.84
C VAL A 47 6.58 1.72 -1.59
N THR A 48 5.76 1.93 -2.61
CA THR A 48 4.54 2.76 -2.52
C THR A 48 3.45 2.18 -1.62
N CYS A 49 3.51 0.88 -1.35
CA CYS A 49 2.61 0.16 -0.47
C CYS A 49 3.30 -0.42 0.78
N VAL A 50 4.51 0.06 1.09
CA VAL A 50 5.19 -0.25 2.34
C VAL A 50 4.64 0.68 3.42
N GLY A 51 4.07 0.09 4.46
CA GLY A 51 3.50 0.86 5.56
C GLY A 51 3.22 -0.01 6.78
N CYS A 52 2.82 0.62 7.88
CA CYS A 52 2.46 -0.13 9.07
C CYS A 52 1.10 -0.81 8.88
N MET A 53 1.06 -2.14 8.97
CA MET A 53 -0.17 -2.93 8.83
C MET A 53 -0.92 -3.13 10.16
N SER A 54 -0.38 -2.62 11.27
CA SER A 54 -0.97 -2.78 12.61
C SER A 54 -1.97 -1.65 12.90
N SER A 55 -3.25 -1.99 13.07
CA SER A 55 -4.32 -1.01 13.39
C SER A 55 -4.13 -0.30 14.73
N ASN A 56 -3.24 -0.79 15.59
CA ASN A 56 -2.93 -0.20 16.88
C ASN A 56 -1.75 0.78 16.83
N ALA A 57 -1.14 0.98 15.66
CA ALA A 57 -0.02 1.88 15.48
C ALA A 57 -0.48 3.30 15.12
N CYS A 58 0.30 4.28 15.54
CA CYS A 58 0.13 5.70 15.24
C CYS A 58 0.24 6.02 13.75
N ASN A 59 1.03 5.24 13.02
CA ASN A 59 1.25 5.39 11.59
C ASN A 59 0.64 4.24 10.78
N TYR A 60 -0.47 3.66 11.28
CA TYR A 60 -1.22 2.64 10.55
C TYR A 60 -1.57 3.13 9.15
N ASP A 61 -1.22 2.33 8.15
CA ASP A 61 -1.56 2.56 6.75
C ASP A 61 -2.53 1.46 6.28
N PRO A 62 -3.82 1.78 6.05
CA PRO A 62 -4.80 0.80 5.57
C PRO A 62 -4.54 0.32 4.14
N ASN A 63 -3.68 1.02 3.38
CA ASN A 63 -3.29 0.63 2.04
C ASN A 63 -1.96 -0.12 2.01
N ALA A 64 -1.36 -0.45 3.15
CA ALA A 64 -0.10 -1.20 3.17
C ALA A 64 -0.32 -2.68 2.86
N ASN A 65 0.35 -3.16 1.81
CA ASN A 65 0.38 -4.56 1.39
C ASN A 65 1.71 -5.22 1.76
N ILE A 66 2.73 -4.41 2.05
CA ILE A 66 4.08 -4.83 2.43
C ILE A 66 4.38 -4.25 3.82
N ALA A 67 4.87 -5.12 4.71
CA ALA A 67 5.17 -4.73 6.08
C ALA A 67 6.28 -3.67 6.13
N GLY A 68 5.92 -2.48 6.60
CA GLY A 68 6.82 -1.37 6.93
C GLY A 68 7.00 -1.19 8.44
N GLY A 69 7.70 -0.11 8.82
CA GLY A 69 7.91 0.24 10.22
C GLY A 69 6.63 0.77 10.89
N CYS A 70 6.37 0.31 12.11
CA CYS A 70 5.25 0.77 12.94
C CYS A 70 5.76 1.60 14.11
N THR A 71 5.14 2.76 14.34
CA THR A 71 5.29 3.59 15.53
C THR A 71 4.06 3.38 16.40
N TYR A 72 4.26 2.88 17.61
CA TYR A 72 3.17 2.65 18.56
C TYR A 72 2.99 3.84 19.51
N PRO A 73 1.79 3.99 20.10
CA PRO A 73 1.58 4.97 21.14
C PRO A 73 2.60 4.81 22.27
N ASN A 74 3.00 5.91 22.89
CA ASN A 74 3.83 5.87 24.10
C ASN A 74 3.04 5.30 25.30
N ASP A 75 3.67 5.20 26.48
CA ASP A 75 3.01 4.69 27.71
C ASP A 75 1.76 5.49 28.13
N CYS A 76 1.66 6.68 27.56
CA CYS A 76 0.61 7.66 27.71
C CYS A 76 -0.54 7.48 26.69
N GLY A 77 -0.42 6.52 25.77
CA GLY A 77 -1.36 6.31 24.66
C GLY A 77 -1.30 7.39 23.57
N SER A 78 -0.27 8.24 23.57
CA SER A 78 -0.12 9.35 22.63
C SER A 78 0.80 9.01 21.45
N CYS A 79 0.45 9.55 20.28
CA CYS A 79 1.19 9.40 19.03
C CYS A 79 2.04 10.61 18.65
N SER A 80 1.97 11.68 19.44
CA SER A 80 2.60 12.98 19.11
C SER A 80 3.86 13.27 19.93
N GLY A 81 4.33 12.29 20.71
CA GLY A 81 5.46 12.47 21.63
C GLY A 81 5.14 13.32 22.86
N ASP A 82 3.88 13.74 23.03
CA ASP A 82 3.43 14.40 24.26
C ASP A 82 3.39 13.39 25.42
N LEU A 83 3.99 13.78 26.54
CA LEU A 83 4.05 13.05 27.81
C LEU A 83 3.30 13.82 28.91
N SER A 84 2.37 14.71 28.57
CA SER A 84 1.56 15.47 29.52
C SER A 84 0.75 14.61 30.50
N CYS A 85 0.48 13.35 30.16
CA CYS A 85 -0.15 12.37 31.07
C CYS A 85 0.84 11.66 32.01
N VAL A 86 2.14 11.85 31.81
CA VAL A 86 3.15 11.50 32.81
C VAL A 86 3.05 12.57 33.89
N GLY A 87 2.53 12.19 35.05
CA GLY A 87 2.45 13.10 36.18
C GLY A 87 3.83 13.56 36.66
N CYS A 88 3.85 14.44 37.66
CA CYS A 88 5.10 14.92 38.28
C CYS A 88 5.96 13.80 38.92
N ASP A 89 5.41 12.59 39.05
CA ASP A 89 6.07 11.39 39.57
C ASP A 89 6.74 10.53 38.49
N GLY A 90 6.63 10.89 37.22
CA GLY A 90 7.21 10.12 36.11
C GLY A 90 6.39 8.89 35.73
N VAL A 91 5.19 8.70 36.28
CA VAL A 91 4.33 7.54 36.02
C VAL A 91 3.06 7.99 35.29
N PRO A 92 2.80 7.50 34.06
CA PRO A 92 1.54 7.75 33.37
C PRO A 92 0.34 7.29 34.19
N ASN A 93 -0.68 8.15 34.33
CA ASN A 93 -1.95 7.82 34.99
C ASN A 93 -1.81 7.26 36.43
N SER A 94 -0.90 7.80 37.25
CA SER A 94 -0.64 7.30 38.61
C SER A 94 -1.78 7.48 39.62
N GLY A 95 -2.88 8.14 39.22
CA GLY A 95 -4.04 8.39 40.09
C GLY A 95 -3.82 9.51 41.11
N LEU A 96 -2.73 10.26 40.99
CA LEU A 96 -2.47 11.47 41.77
C LEU A 96 -3.22 12.65 41.14
N VAL A 97 -3.88 13.45 41.97
CA VAL A 97 -4.76 14.56 41.57
C VAL A 97 -4.02 15.75 40.93
N ASN A 98 -2.69 15.68 40.83
CA ASN A 98 -1.84 16.70 40.23
C ASN A 98 -0.93 16.05 39.18
N ASP A 99 -1.57 15.63 38.09
CA ASP A 99 -0.96 15.12 36.86
C ASP A 99 -0.41 16.25 35.97
N SER A 100 -0.83 17.48 36.20
CA SER A 100 -0.36 18.67 35.49
C SER A 100 0.82 19.31 36.21
N CYS A 101 2.00 19.32 35.56
CA CYS A 101 3.10 20.19 35.95
C CYS A 101 2.63 21.65 35.83
N GLY A 102 2.48 22.32 36.97
CA GLY A 102 2.16 23.75 37.04
C GLY A 102 3.19 24.64 36.35
#